data_AF-A0A934R7X1-F1
#
_entry.id   AF-A0A934R7X1-F1
#
_cell.length_a   1.000
_cell.length_b   1.000
_cell.length_c   1.000
_cell.angle_alpha   90.00
_cell.angle_beta   90.00
_cell.angle_gamma   90.00
#
_symmetry.space_group_name_H-M   'P 1'
#
loop_
_entity.id
_entity.type
_entity.pdbx_description
1 polymer ?
#
loop_
_entity_poly.entity_id
_entity_poly.type
_entity_poly.pdbx_seq_one_letter_code
_entity_poly.pdbx_strand_id
1 'polypeptide(L)'
;MMKSYLPLFGLLLAGILTGVFGGRFVADHAGARPSMDHGSAGGSATLDGRPARKVLTPAADAHDIKSLLRWWILEESGGSEESMQLGRMDGAEIRSLMGNLVRSMSEEGWEEIDSLLSKAADELFRREGENALRWADALDVAGGRETILHSLIGSAARNDPALAKSWYDHYRLEFAKSSSSSILAAAIRGATARGVEDMIELKKIFGNDLLFGMPIGPLPDDFDYRLFINNFSAGEPDSRTTVQYWAAKDPEAAWAGVRELAQTEGQQAAMYMGALFAGKAVGGKEKEAIRWLLPKLAEFSQDDRNRALDDLFNDSWGPRMAIAEVMAELPGDEDRIVVALGVINPNGASPWALEALRSIGSPAGQVSTLLRSVSRHAGDVSSQEIRFYTNLMDELRLPREDREKIDAELWKRGR
;
A
#
# COMPACT_ATOMS: atom_id res chain seq x y z
N MET A 1 5.72 -22.23 -53.18
CA MET A 1 4.45 -22.88 -53.56
C MET A 1 4.34 -24.21 -52.84
N MET A 2 3.13 -24.56 -52.38
CA MET A 2 2.68 -25.78 -51.70
C MET A 2 2.51 -25.73 -50.16
N LYS A 3 1.27 -25.33 -49.83
CA LYS A 3 0.29 -25.96 -48.92
C LYS A 3 0.52 -25.90 -47.41
N SER A 4 -0.06 -24.83 -46.85
CA SER A 4 -0.55 -24.68 -45.49
C SER A 4 -1.60 -25.73 -45.13
N TYR A 5 -1.51 -26.27 -43.91
CA TYR A 5 -2.62 -26.91 -43.20
C TYR A 5 -2.72 -26.30 -41.80
N LEU A 6 -3.69 -25.41 -41.62
CA LEU A 6 -4.28 -25.10 -40.31
C LEU A 6 -5.18 -26.27 -39.90
N PRO A 7 -5.15 -26.73 -38.64
CA PRO A 7 -6.34 -27.27 -38.01
C PRO A 7 -7.11 -26.17 -37.28
N LEU A 8 -8.39 -26.06 -37.64
CA LEU A 8 -9.43 -25.38 -36.89
C LEU A 8 -9.45 -25.86 -35.44
N PHE A 9 -9.30 -24.95 -34.47
CA PHE A 9 -9.94 -25.05 -33.16
C PHE A 9 -10.27 -23.64 -32.68
N GLY A 10 -11.37 -23.11 -33.21
CA GLY A 10 -12.00 -21.90 -32.74
C GLY A 10 -13.50 -22.09 -32.86
N LEU A 11 -14.19 -22.20 -31.72
CA LEU A 11 -15.59 -21.81 -31.48
C LEU A 11 -16.05 -22.39 -30.13
N LEU A 12 -15.74 -21.68 -29.03
CA LEU A 12 -16.55 -21.63 -27.80
C LEU A 12 -15.87 -20.72 -26.76
N LEU A 13 -15.74 -19.42 -27.06
CA LEU A 13 -15.41 -18.37 -26.06
C LEU A 13 -15.65 -16.96 -26.63
N ALA A 14 -16.74 -16.80 -27.38
CA ALA A 14 -17.23 -15.50 -27.85
C ALA A 14 -18.70 -15.40 -27.46
N GLY A 15 -18.96 -15.06 -26.20
CA GLY A 15 -20.33 -15.06 -25.68
C GLY A 15 -20.53 -14.58 -24.26
N ILE A 16 -19.57 -13.92 -23.62
CA ILE A 16 -19.74 -13.15 -22.38
C ILE A 16 -18.72 -12.01 -22.46
N LEU A 17 -19.05 -10.80 -22.00
CA LEU A 17 -18.23 -9.57 -22.00
C LEU A 17 -18.48 -8.56 -23.14
N THR A 18 -19.74 -8.36 -23.51
CA THR A 18 -20.19 -7.03 -23.98
C THR A 18 -21.15 -6.46 -22.95
N GLY A 19 -20.62 -5.62 -22.05
CA GLY A 19 -21.42 -4.86 -21.12
C GLY A 19 -20.72 -4.67 -19.79
N VAL A 20 -19.95 -3.59 -19.69
CA VAL A 20 -19.78 -2.68 -18.54
C VAL A 20 -18.58 -1.81 -18.92
N PHE A 21 -18.81 -0.77 -19.71
CA PHE A 21 -18.03 0.47 -19.74
C PHE A 21 -18.75 1.43 -20.69
N GLY A 22 -19.75 2.14 -20.16
CA GLY A 22 -20.48 3.17 -20.88
C GLY A 22 -21.56 3.82 -20.04
N GLY A 23 -21.28 5.03 -19.54
CA GLY A 23 -22.27 5.89 -18.88
C GLY A 23 -21.64 6.80 -17.81
N ARG A 24 -20.87 7.82 -18.19
CA ARG A 24 -21.30 9.23 -18.32
C ARG A 24 -21.86 9.87 -17.04
N PHE A 25 -21.05 10.80 -16.51
CA PHE A 25 -21.47 12.01 -15.83
C PHE A 25 -22.59 12.75 -16.58
N VAL A 26 -23.74 12.95 -15.93
CA VAL A 26 -24.61 14.14 -16.05
C VAL A 26 -25.34 14.31 -14.71
N ALA A 27 -25.26 15.50 -14.14
CA ALA A 27 -26.08 15.94 -13.01
C ALA A 27 -27.48 16.35 -13.50
N ASP A 28 -28.54 16.07 -12.73
CA ASP A 28 -29.44 17.13 -12.26
C ASP A 28 -30.53 16.64 -11.27
N HIS A 29 -31.01 17.61 -10.52
CA HIS A 29 -31.98 17.55 -9.42
C HIS A 29 -33.40 17.07 -9.79
N ALA A 30 -34.10 16.62 -8.74
CA ALA A 30 -35.51 16.89 -8.40
C ALA A 30 -36.46 15.68 -8.34
N GLY A 31 -37.02 15.46 -7.14
CA GLY A 31 -38.48 15.41 -6.97
C GLY A 31 -39.20 14.06 -7.00
N ALA A 32 -39.89 13.80 -5.88
CA ALA A 32 -41.20 13.13 -5.77
C ALA A 32 -41.30 11.58 -5.83
N ARG A 33 -41.66 11.03 -4.66
CA ARG A 33 -42.54 9.86 -4.44
C ARG A 33 -43.85 9.98 -5.26
N PRO A 34 -44.54 8.88 -5.66
CA PRO A 34 -45.29 8.06 -4.68
C PRO A 34 -45.42 6.54 -4.97
N SER A 35 -46.02 5.90 -3.97
CA SER A 35 -46.39 4.50 -3.77
C SER A 35 -47.11 3.79 -4.92
N MET A 36 -46.95 2.46 -5.00
CA MET A 36 -48.08 1.55 -5.16
C MET A 36 -47.84 0.23 -4.41
N ASP A 37 -48.85 -0.11 -3.61
CA ASP A 37 -49.20 -1.45 -3.13
C ASP A 37 -49.29 -2.47 -4.28
N HIS A 38 -48.90 -3.71 -4.00
CA HIS A 38 -49.79 -4.86 -4.19
C HIS A 38 -49.24 -6.06 -3.43
N GLY A 39 -50.01 -6.50 -2.43
CA GLY A 39 -49.86 -7.81 -1.81
C GLY A 39 -50.39 -8.92 -2.72
N SER A 40 -49.82 -10.11 -2.57
CA SER A 40 -50.54 -11.36 -2.74
C SER A 40 -49.88 -12.45 -1.92
N ALA A 41 -50.67 -13.02 -1.01
CA ALA A 41 -50.35 -14.19 -0.22
C ALA A 41 -50.62 -15.46 -1.04
N GLY A 42 -49.80 -16.48 -0.86
CA GLY A 42 -50.03 -17.82 -1.39
C GLY A 42 -49.13 -18.82 -0.68
N GLY A 43 -49.64 -19.40 0.41
CA GLY A 43 -48.98 -20.48 1.12
C GLY A 43 -49.08 -21.80 0.37
N SER A 44 -48.04 -22.64 0.48
CA SER A 44 -48.18 -24.09 0.45
C SER A 44 -47.05 -24.69 1.26
N ALA A 45 -47.43 -25.40 2.32
CA ALA A 45 -46.54 -26.17 3.17
C ALA A 45 -46.37 -27.58 2.59
N THR A 46 -45.13 -28.03 2.43
CA THR A 46 -44.77 -29.46 2.50
C THR A 46 -43.38 -29.59 3.10
N LEU A 47 -43.31 -30.44 4.14
CA LEU A 47 -42.08 -30.87 4.81
C LEU A 47 -41.14 -31.57 3.82
N ASP A 48 -39.85 -31.26 3.89
CA ASP A 48 -38.80 -32.29 3.94
C ASP A 48 -37.51 -31.72 4.53
N GLY A 49 -37.05 -32.36 5.59
CA GLY A 49 -35.89 -31.96 6.38
C GLY A 49 -34.58 -32.36 5.75
N ARG A 50 -33.85 -31.36 5.23
CA ARG A 50 -32.38 -31.35 5.09
C ARG A 50 -31.94 -29.89 5.16
N PRO A 51 -30.93 -29.49 5.96
CA PRO A 51 -30.41 -28.14 5.88
C PRO A 51 -29.71 -27.98 4.52
N ALA A 52 -30.42 -27.36 3.58
CA ALA A 52 -29.83 -26.88 2.35
C ALA A 52 -28.74 -25.87 2.72
N ARG A 53 -27.51 -26.13 2.26
CA ARG A 53 -26.40 -25.18 2.29
C ARG A 53 -26.90 -23.90 1.61
N LYS A 54 -27.09 -22.82 2.37
CA LYS A 54 -27.37 -21.49 1.81
C LYS A 54 -26.20 -21.13 0.89
N VAL A 55 -26.42 -21.25 -0.41
CA VAL A 55 -25.64 -20.52 -1.40
C VAL A 55 -26.02 -19.06 -1.19
N LEU A 56 -25.11 -18.31 -0.57
CA LEU A 56 -25.24 -16.86 -0.44
C LEU A 56 -25.06 -16.27 -1.83
N THR A 57 -26.15 -16.01 -2.53
CA THR A 57 -26.16 -15.01 -3.61
C THR A 57 -26.07 -13.63 -2.95
N PRO A 58 -25.03 -12.82 -3.22
CA PRO A 58 -24.95 -11.48 -2.67
C PRO A 58 -26.07 -10.62 -3.24
N ALA A 59 -26.77 -9.90 -2.36
CA ALA A 59 -27.66 -8.83 -2.77
C ALA A 59 -26.84 -7.75 -3.51
N ALA A 60 -27.39 -7.23 -4.60
CA ALA A 60 -26.71 -6.38 -5.59
C ALA A 60 -26.24 -4.99 -5.09
N ASP A 61 -26.29 -4.69 -3.78
CA ASP A 61 -26.13 -3.32 -3.26
C ASP A 61 -25.05 -3.14 -2.18
N ALA A 62 -24.13 -4.09 -1.97
CA ALA A 62 -23.06 -3.94 -0.97
C ALA A 62 -21.71 -3.53 -1.59
N HIS A 63 -21.61 -2.28 -2.08
CA HIS A 63 -20.34 -1.63 -2.43
C HIS A 63 -19.60 -1.12 -1.18
N ASP A 64 -19.41 -1.99 -0.19
CA ASP A 64 -18.61 -1.68 1.01
C ASP A 64 -17.18 -2.22 0.80
N ILE A 65 -16.17 -1.42 1.12
CA ILE A 65 -14.74 -1.74 0.96
C ILE A 65 -14.38 -3.08 1.61
N LYS A 66 -15.00 -3.45 2.73
CA LYS A 66 -14.81 -4.74 3.40
C LYS A 66 -15.37 -5.90 2.58
N SER A 67 -16.47 -5.67 1.87
CA SER A 67 -17.07 -6.65 0.96
C SER A 67 -16.27 -6.79 -0.34
N LEU A 68 -15.71 -5.70 -0.87
CA LEU A 68 -14.76 -5.72 -1.99
C LEU A 68 -13.42 -6.38 -1.60
N LEU A 69 -12.90 -6.12 -0.40
CA LEU A 69 -11.70 -6.78 0.13
C LEU A 69 -11.96 -8.27 0.38
N ARG A 70 -13.13 -8.65 0.92
CA ARG A 70 -13.51 -10.07 1.01
C ARG A 70 -13.65 -10.73 -0.35
N TRP A 71 -14.16 -10.00 -1.35
CA TRP A 71 -14.28 -10.51 -2.71
C TRP A 71 -12.90 -10.73 -3.34
N TRP A 72 -11.99 -9.77 -3.20
CA TRP A 72 -10.60 -9.87 -3.62
C TRP A 72 -9.86 -11.03 -2.91
N ILE A 73 -10.02 -11.15 -1.59
CA ILE A 73 -9.48 -12.27 -0.81
C ILE A 73 -10.07 -13.61 -1.29
N LEU A 74 -11.37 -13.70 -1.60
CA LEU A 74 -12.00 -14.94 -2.09
C LEU A 74 -11.56 -15.33 -3.50
N GLU A 75 -11.24 -14.35 -4.35
CA GLU A 75 -10.68 -14.57 -5.68
C GLU A 75 -9.23 -15.08 -5.58
N GLU A 76 -8.44 -14.56 -4.63
CA GLU A 76 -7.05 -14.98 -4.38
C GLU A 76 -6.90 -16.27 -3.55
N SER A 77 -7.87 -16.62 -2.68
CA SER A 77 -7.73 -17.71 -1.69
C SER A 77 -8.32 -19.07 -2.10
N GLY A 78 -8.61 -19.30 -3.39
CA GLY A 78 -8.85 -20.65 -3.91
C GLY A 78 -10.26 -20.97 -4.42
N GLY A 79 -11.00 -19.96 -4.88
CA GLY A 79 -12.34 -20.14 -5.46
C GLY A 79 -12.44 -20.01 -6.99
N SER A 80 -11.34 -19.70 -7.69
CA SER A 80 -11.41 -19.42 -9.13
C SER A 80 -11.60 -20.70 -9.96
N GLU A 81 -12.36 -20.61 -11.05
CA GLU A 81 -12.61 -21.75 -11.94
C GLU A 81 -11.29 -22.32 -12.49
N GLU A 82 -10.33 -21.44 -12.77
CA GLU A 82 -9.00 -21.79 -13.25
C GLU A 82 -8.25 -22.66 -12.23
N SER A 83 -8.29 -22.30 -10.94
CA SER A 83 -7.67 -23.10 -9.87
C SER A 83 -8.29 -24.50 -9.78
N MET A 84 -9.61 -24.61 -9.95
CA MET A 84 -10.28 -25.91 -9.96
C MET A 84 -9.88 -26.77 -11.18
N GLN A 85 -9.72 -26.16 -12.35
CA GLN A 85 -9.29 -26.89 -13.55
C GLN A 85 -7.82 -27.34 -13.43
N LEU A 86 -6.93 -26.47 -12.94
CA LEU A 86 -5.53 -26.83 -12.64
C LEU A 86 -5.47 -27.99 -11.62
N GLY A 87 -6.35 -27.97 -10.61
CA GLY A 87 -6.49 -29.05 -9.63
C GLY A 87 -6.88 -30.41 -10.21
N ARG A 88 -7.44 -30.47 -11.44
CA ARG A 88 -7.81 -31.70 -12.14
C ARG A 88 -6.74 -32.21 -13.10
N MET A 89 -5.89 -31.31 -13.59
CA MET A 89 -4.79 -31.65 -14.48
C MET A 89 -3.71 -32.42 -13.73
N ASP A 90 -2.98 -33.33 -14.37
CA ASP A 90 -1.78 -33.96 -13.81
C ASP A 90 -0.53 -33.06 -13.94
N GLY A 91 0.59 -33.47 -13.33
CA GLY A 91 1.82 -32.66 -13.34
C GLY A 91 2.40 -32.46 -14.75
N ALA A 92 2.26 -33.45 -15.64
CA ALA A 92 2.74 -33.33 -17.02
C ALA A 92 1.87 -32.37 -17.83
N GLU A 93 0.56 -32.41 -17.64
CA GLU A 93 -0.40 -31.49 -18.23
C GLU A 93 -0.14 -30.04 -17.78
N ILE A 94 0.13 -29.82 -16.47
CA ILE A 94 0.45 -28.48 -15.95
C ILE A 94 1.78 -27.96 -16.53
N ARG A 95 2.84 -28.79 -16.57
CA ARG A 95 4.12 -28.41 -17.21
C ARG A 95 3.94 -28.04 -18.68
N SER A 96 3.12 -28.80 -19.41
CA SER A 96 2.80 -28.52 -20.82
C SER A 96 2.05 -27.19 -20.97
N LEU A 97 1.07 -26.93 -20.10
CA LEU A 97 0.34 -25.67 -20.06
C LEU A 97 1.29 -24.49 -19.81
N MET A 98 2.16 -24.56 -18.81
CA MET A 98 3.13 -23.49 -18.52
C MET A 98 4.02 -23.17 -19.72
N GLY A 99 4.53 -24.21 -20.41
CA GLY A 99 5.32 -24.01 -21.64
C GLY A 99 4.52 -23.41 -22.80
N ASN A 100 3.21 -23.68 -22.89
CA ASN A 100 2.34 -23.03 -23.86
C ASN A 100 2.09 -21.56 -23.51
N LEU A 101 1.81 -21.26 -22.24
CA LEU A 101 1.57 -19.90 -21.76
C LEU A 101 2.75 -18.98 -22.06
N VAL A 102 3.99 -19.43 -21.77
CA VAL A 102 5.18 -18.62 -22.05
C VAL A 102 5.40 -18.38 -23.54
N ARG A 103 5.09 -19.37 -24.41
CA ARG A 103 5.18 -19.18 -25.86
C ARG A 103 4.09 -18.29 -26.44
N SER A 104 2.96 -18.20 -25.75
CA SER A 104 1.82 -17.35 -26.12
C SER A 104 1.91 -15.94 -25.54
N MET A 105 2.96 -15.62 -24.78
CA MET A 105 3.13 -14.32 -24.14
C MET A 105 3.37 -13.22 -25.19
N SER A 106 2.41 -12.32 -25.33
CA SER A 106 2.51 -11.07 -26.11
C SER A 106 2.40 -9.86 -25.18
N GLU A 107 2.81 -8.67 -25.66
CA GLU A 107 2.63 -7.43 -24.90
C GLU A 107 1.15 -7.14 -24.60
N GLU A 108 0.24 -7.53 -25.50
CA GLU A 108 -1.19 -7.57 -25.26
C GLU A 108 -1.55 -8.88 -24.53
N GLY A 109 -2.15 -8.80 -23.33
CA GLY A 109 -2.57 -9.98 -22.55
C GLY A 109 -1.53 -10.55 -21.59
N TRP A 110 -0.43 -9.84 -21.33
CA TRP A 110 0.63 -10.32 -20.45
C TRP A 110 0.15 -10.53 -19.00
N GLU A 111 -0.76 -9.67 -18.51
CA GLU A 111 -1.27 -9.73 -17.13
C GLU A 111 -2.09 -11.01 -16.88
N GLU A 112 -2.97 -11.37 -17.81
CA GLU A 112 -3.78 -12.58 -17.70
C GLU A 112 -2.92 -13.84 -17.81
N ILE A 113 -1.93 -13.83 -18.71
CA ILE A 113 -0.99 -14.94 -18.88
C ILE A 113 -0.10 -15.11 -17.63
N ASP A 114 0.43 -14.02 -17.07
CA ASP A 114 1.26 -14.03 -15.86
C ASP A 114 0.45 -14.54 -14.65
N SER A 115 -0.80 -14.11 -14.52
CA SER A 115 -1.72 -14.57 -13.49
C SER A 115 -1.98 -16.09 -13.58
N LEU A 116 -2.30 -16.61 -14.76
CA LEU A 116 -2.54 -18.04 -14.95
C LEU A 116 -1.25 -18.87 -14.80
N LEU A 117 -0.11 -18.35 -15.26
CA LEU A 117 1.20 -18.97 -15.07
C LEU A 117 1.57 -19.09 -13.59
N SER A 118 1.30 -18.04 -12.80
CA SER A 118 1.49 -18.04 -11.35
C SER A 118 0.60 -19.09 -10.66
N LYS A 119 -0.69 -19.19 -11.03
CA LYS A 119 -1.59 -20.22 -10.50
C LYS A 119 -1.13 -21.65 -10.88
N ALA A 120 -0.65 -21.84 -12.10
CA ALA A 120 -0.12 -23.12 -12.55
C ALA A 120 1.17 -23.50 -11.79
N ALA A 121 2.05 -22.52 -11.54
CA ALA A 121 3.26 -22.71 -10.73
C ALA A 121 2.90 -23.06 -9.27
N ASP A 122 1.90 -22.40 -8.68
CA ASP A 122 1.38 -22.71 -7.35
C ASP A 122 0.91 -24.16 -7.25
N GLU A 123 0.07 -24.59 -8.19
CA GLU A 123 -0.46 -25.96 -8.18
C GLU A 123 0.63 -27.01 -8.44
N LEU A 124 1.57 -26.76 -9.35
CA LEU A 124 2.67 -27.68 -9.63
C LEU A 124 3.61 -27.81 -8.43
N PHE A 125 4.01 -26.69 -7.83
CA PHE A 125 4.87 -26.68 -6.66
C PHE A 125 4.18 -27.33 -5.46
N ARG A 126 2.88 -27.09 -5.25
CA ARG A 126 2.10 -27.76 -4.18
C ARG A 126 2.16 -29.29 -4.28
N ARG A 127 2.23 -29.83 -5.50
CA ARG A 127 2.28 -31.29 -5.76
C ARG A 127 3.67 -31.88 -5.71
N GLU A 128 4.65 -31.17 -6.25
CA GLU A 128 5.98 -31.71 -6.53
C GLU A 128 7.11 -31.08 -5.72
N GLY A 129 6.84 -29.95 -5.06
CA GLY A 129 7.80 -29.18 -4.28
C GLY A 129 9.04 -28.80 -5.08
N GLU A 130 10.22 -29.04 -4.52
CA GLU A 130 11.51 -28.76 -5.13
C GLU A 130 11.72 -29.45 -6.49
N ASN A 131 11.05 -30.59 -6.77
CA ASN A 131 11.18 -31.26 -8.05
C ASN A 131 10.63 -30.42 -9.21
N ALA A 132 9.64 -29.56 -8.96
CA ALA A 132 9.14 -28.62 -9.97
C ALA A 132 10.20 -27.57 -10.33
N LEU A 133 10.91 -27.03 -9.33
CA LEU A 133 12.01 -26.07 -9.52
C LEU A 133 13.16 -26.70 -10.33
N ARG A 134 13.57 -27.92 -9.98
CA ARG A 134 14.60 -28.67 -10.71
C ARG A 134 14.21 -28.97 -12.16
N TRP A 135 12.93 -29.26 -12.41
CA TRP A 135 12.44 -29.44 -13.77
C TRP A 135 12.53 -28.15 -14.58
N ALA A 136 12.08 -27.03 -14.01
CA ALA A 136 12.11 -25.74 -14.69
C ALA A 136 13.54 -25.27 -15.00
N ASP A 137 14.47 -25.47 -14.06
CA ASP A 137 15.88 -25.15 -14.22
C ASP A 137 16.56 -25.94 -15.35
N ALA A 138 16.10 -27.18 -15.60
CA ALA A 138 16.60 -28.03 -16.67
C ALA A 138 16.06 -27.67 -18.08
N LEU A 139 15.13 -26.71 -18.19
CA LEU A 139 14.64 -26.24 -19.49
C LEU A 139 15.70 -25.41 -20.22
N ASP A 140 15.59 -25.32 -21.55
CA ASP A 140 16.37 -24.34 -22.30
C ASP A 140 15.75 -22.94 -22.20
N VAL A 141 16.55 -21.91 -22.49
CA VAL A 141 16.07 -20.52 -22.48
C VAL A 141 14.92 -20.33 -23.49
N ALA A 142 15.03 -20.95 -24.66
CA ALA A 142 13.99 -20.91 -25.69
C ALA A 142 12.67 -21.60 -25.27
N GLY A 143 12.74 -22.55 -24.34
CA GLY A 143 11.60 -23.22 -23.71
C GLY A 143 10.97 -22.43 -22.57
N GLY A 144 11.39 -21.19 -22.33
CA GLY A 144 10.80 -20.33 -21.31
C GLY A 144 11.35 -20.56 -19.90
N ARG A 145 12.55 -21.15 -19.77
CA ARG A 145 13.19 -21.44 -18.47
C ARG A 145 13.09 -20.27 -17.49
N GLU A 146 13.51 -19.07 -17.90
CA GLU A 146 13.56 -17.91 -17.00
C GLU A 146 12.17 -17.60 -16.41
N THR A 147 11.14 -17.45 -17.24
CA THR A 147 9.78 -17.12 -16.79
C THR A 147 9.14 -18.22 -15.95
N ILE A 148 9.29 -19.49 -16.34
CA ILE A 148 8.73 -20.64 -15.61
C ILE A 148 9.42 -20.79 -14.26
N LEU A 149 10.75 -20.73 -14.25
CA LEU A 149 11.54 -20.82 -13.03
C LEU A 149 11.21 -19.65 -12.10
N HIS A 150 11.14 -18.42 -12.61
CA HIS A 150 10.71 -17.25 -11.86
C HIS A 150 9.35 -17.46 -11.17
N SER A 151 8.36 -17.96 -11.89
CA SER A 151 7.00 -18.21 -11.36
C SER A 151 7.00 -19.28 -10.26
N LEU A 152 7.77 -20.36 -10.45
CA LEU A 152 7.91 -21.41 -9.44
C LEU A 152 8.69 -20.95 -8.21
N ILE A 153 9.71 -20.11 -8.38
CA ILE A 153 10.41 -19.49 -7.24
C ILE A 153 9.44 -18.58 -6.48
N GLY A 154 8.57 -17.82 -7.17
CA GLY A 154 7.52 -17.03 -6.51
C GLY A 154 6.55 -17.87 -5.68
N SER A 155 6.11 -19.00 -6.23
CA SER A 155 5.28 -19.99 -5.50
C SER A 155 6.01 -20.58 -4.29
N ALA A 156 7.27 -20.98 -4.46
CA ALA A 156 8.11 -21.44 -3.37
C ALA A 156 8.29 -20.35 -2.31
N ALA A 157 8.57 -19.11 -2.71
CA ALA A 157 8.78 -18.01 -1.79
C ALA A 157 7.55 -17.71 -0.93
N ARG A 158 6.35 -17.89 -1.51
CA ARG A 158 5.09 -17.75 -0.77
C ARG A 158 4.92 -18.86 0.28
N ASN A 159 5.30 -20.10 -0.01
CA ASN A 159 4.96 -21.28 0.81
C ASN A 159 6.11 -21.80 1.70
N ASP A 160 7.33 -21.76 1.20
CA ASP A 160 8.59 -22.19 1.83
C ASP A 160 9.72 -21.19 1.50
N PRO A 161 9.79 -20.06 2.23
CA PRO A 161 10.76 -19.01 1.95
C PRO A 161 12.22 -19.48 2.09
N ALA A 162 12.49 -20.46 2.95
CA ALA A 162 13.83 -20.98 3.17
C ALA A 162 14.32 -21.77 1.94
N LEU A 163 13.47 -22.64 1.37
CA LEU A 163 13.77 -23.30 0.10
C LEU A 163 13.95 -22.27 -1.01
N ALA A 164 13.02 -21.33 -1.13
CA ALA A 164 13.00 -20.35 -2.20
C ALA A 164 14.27 -19.47 -2.25
N LYS A 165 14.87 -19.17 -1.09
CA LYS A 165 16.07 -18.31 -1.01
C LYS A 165 17.23 -18.84 -1.86
N SER A 166 17.51 -20.15 -1.80
CA SER A 166 18.62 -20.74 -2.55
C SER A 166 18.40 -20.66 -4.06
N TRP A 167 17.15 -20.90 -4.50
CA TRP A 167 16.75 -20.78 -5.90
C TRP A 167 16.70 -19.32 -6.38
N TYR A 168 16.25 -18.40 -5.54
CA TYR A 168 16.27 -16.96 -5.81
C TYR A 168 17.70 -16.43 -6.01
N ASP A 169 18.64 -16.85 -5.16
CA ASP A 169 20.05 -16.46 -5.30
C ASP A 169 20.65 -17.02 -6.60
N HIS A 170 20.35 -18.28 -6.90
CA HIS A 170 20.76 -18.91 -8.14
C HIS A 170 20.21 -18.17 -9.38
N TYR A 171 18.90 -17.90 -9.38
CA TYR A 171 18.21 -17.17 -10.43
C TYR A 171 18.81 -15.77 -10.64
N ARG A 172 19.07 -15.02 -9.57
CA ARG A 172 19.67 -13.68 -9.65
C ARG A 172 21.06 -13.69 -10.26
N LEU A 173 21.88 -14.67 -9.90
CA LEU A 173 23.23 -14.81 -10.43
C LEU A 173 23.22 -15.11 -11.93
N GLU A 174 22.29 -15.93 -12.40
CA GLU A 174 22.21 -16.32 -13.80
C GLU A 174 21.56 -15.25 -14.69
N PHE A 175 20.45 -14.65 -14.24
CA PHE A 175 19.63 -13.78 -15.10
C PHE A 175 19.86 -12.28 -14.89
N ALA A 176 20.55 -11.87 -13.80
CA ALA A 176 21.17 -10.55 -13.48
C ALA A 176 20.41 -9.23 -13.79
N LYS A 177 19.25 -9.26 -14.46
CA LYS A 177 18.50 -8.13 -15.02
C LYS A 177 16.97 -8.30 -14.94
N SER A 178 16.45 -9.50 -14.70
CA SER A 178 15.01 -9.66 -14.47
C SER A 178 14.62 -9.15 -13.09
N SER A 179 13.49 -8.44 -13.04
CA SER A 179 12.96 -7.84 -11.82
C SER A 179 12.52 -8.91 -10.84
N SER A 180 13.44 -9.36 -9.98
CA SER A 180 13.16 -10.32 -8.91
C SER A 180 12.29 -9.76 -7.77
N SER A 181 11.82 -8.52 -7.90
CA SER A 181 10.92 -7.85 -6.96
C SER A 181 9.59 -8.58 -6.78
N SER A 182 9.07 -9.23 -7.82
CA SER A 182 7.80 -9.97 -7.76
C SER A 182 7.94 -11.29 -6.99
N ILE A 183 9.10 -11.95 -7.00
CA ILE A 183 9.42 -13.09 -6.12
C ILE A 183 9.40 -12.63 -4.65
N LEU A 184 10.08 -11.51 -4.35
CA LEU A 184 10.10 -10.95 -3.00
C LEU A 184 8.69 -10.55 -2.55
N ALA A 185 7.91 -9.92 -3.43
CA ALA A 185 6.51 -9.58 -3.16
C ALA A 185 5.65 -10.83 -2.89
N ALA A 186 5.89 -11.93 -3.59
CA ALA A 186 5.22 -13.21 -3.32
C ALA A 186 5.58 -13.76 -1.93
N ALA A 187 6.86 -13.66 -1.53
CA ALA A 187 7.34 -14.04 -0.21
C ALA A 187 6.66 -13.21 0.90
N ILE A 188 6.64 -11.89 0.73
CA ILE A 188 6.00 -10.93 1.65
C ILE A 188 4.51 -11.25 1.80
N ARG A 189 3.78 -11.42 0.68
CA ARG A 189 2.35 -11.78 0.72
C ARG A 189 2.10 -13.09 1.45
N GLY A 190 2.92 -14.11 1.18
CA GLY A 190 2.82 -15.41 1.85
C GLY A 190 3.03 -15.33 3.36
N ALA A 191 4.10 -14.65 3.77
CA ALA A 191 4.40 -14.43 5.19
C ALA A 191 3.30 -13.60 5.87
N THR A 192 2.85 -12.51 5.24
CA THR A 192 1.77 -11.66 5.74
C THR A 192 0.49 -12.44 5.99
N ALA A 193 0.12 -13.34 5.08
CA ALA A 193 -1.08 -14.16 5.20
C ALA A 193 -1.00 -15.17 6.35
N ARG A 194 0.21 -15.59 6.76
CA ARG A 194 0.41 -16.50 7.89
C ARG A 194 0.61 -15.81 9.23
N GLY A 195 1.03 -14.55 9.23
CA GLY A 195 1.14 -13.72 10.43
C GLY A 195 2.50 -13.05 10.58
N VAL A 196 2.69 -12.38 11.72
CA VAL A 196 3.88 -11.56 11.97
C VAL A 196 5.12 -12.41 12.23
N GLU A 197 4.98 -13.60 12.82
CA GLU A 197 6.10 -14.51 13.09
C GLU A 197 6.77 -14.95 11.80
N ASP A 198 5.97 -15.27 10.79
CA ASP A 198 6.45 -15.59 9.45
C ASP A 198 7.12 -14.38 8.78
N MET A 199 6.62 -13.17 9.00
CA MET A 199 7.28 -11.94 8.51
C MET A 199 8.65 -11.75 9.15
N ILE A 200 8.76 -11.98 10.46
CA ILE A 200 10.04 -11.89 11.20
C ILE A 200 11.01 -12.94 10.67
N GLU A 201 10.55 -14.16 10.42
CA GLU A 201 11.39 -15.22 9.85
C GLU A 201 11.81 -14.89 8.42
N LEU A 202 10.90 -14.37 7.60
CA LEU A 202 11.20 -13.90 6.24
C LEU A 202 12.32 -12.85 6.25
N LYS A 203 12.27 -11.90 7.20
CA LYS A 203 13.34 -10.89 7.40
C LYS A 203 14.69 -11.52 7.71
N LYS A 204 14.74 -12.62 8.47
CA LYS A 204 16.01 -13.34 8.71
C LYS A 204 16.54 -14.04 7.45
N ILE A 205 15.64 -14.55 6.61
CA ILE A 205 16.00 -15.30 5.39
C ILE A 205 16.50 -14.38 4.28
N PHE A 206 15.78 -13.29 4.00
CA PHE A 206 16.08 -12.41 2.86
C PHE A 206 16.83 -11.12 3.26
N GLY A 207 16.82 -10.74 4.54
CA GLY A 207 17.55 -9.57 5.03
C GLY A 207 17.27 -8.30 4.22
N ASN A 208 18.34 -7.68 3.74
CA ASN A 208 18.28 -6.43 2.97
C ASN A 208 17.62 -6.57 1.59
N ASP A 209 17.35 -7.78 1.10
CA ASP A 209 16.61 -7.93 -0.15
C ASP A 209 15.13 -7.51 0.02
N LEU A 210 14.60 -7.43 1.25
CA LEU A 210 13.22 -7.00 1.53
C LEU A 210 13.03 -5.47 1.61
N LEU A 211 14.07 -4.66 1.34
CA LEU A 211 14.08 -3.20 1.51
C LEU A 211 13.06 -2.42 0.63
N PHE A 212 12.18 -3.10 -0.11
CA PHE A 212 11.22 -2.47 -1.02
C PHE A 212 9.79 -3.00 -0.92
N GLY A 213 9.46 -3.76 0.13
CA GLY A 213 8.08 -4.19 0.34
C GLY A 213 7.85 -4.77 1.72
N MET A 214 6.96 -4.14 2.46
CA MET A 214 6.35 -4.66 3.67
C MET A 214 4.83 -4.74 3.42
N PRO A 215 4.00 -5.35 4.29
CA PRO A 215 2.68 -5.80 3.88
C PRO A 215 1.79 -4.65 3.39
N ILE A 216 1.45 -4.70 2.10
CA ILE A 216 0.42 -3.85 1.48
C ILE A 216 -0.78 -4.75 1.22
N GLY A 217 -1.82 -4.62 2.02
CA GLY A 217 -3.05 -5.40 1.87
C GLY A 217 -3.79 -5.63 3.19
N PRO A 218 -4.93 -6.33 3.14
CA PRO A 218 -5.66 -6.74 4.34
C PRO A 218 -4.78 -7.68 5.16
N LEU A 219 -4.43 -7.22 6.35
CA LEU A 219 -3.72 -8.04 7.33
C LEU A 219 -4.70 -9.07 7.92
N PRO A 220 -4.23 -10.27 8.31
CA PRO A 220 -5.04 -11.25 9.04
C PRO A 220 -5.77 -10.62 10.23
N ASP A 221 -6.96 -11.13 10.55
CA ASP A 221 -7.77 -10.58 11.65
C ASP A 221 -7.05 -10.64 13.01
N ASP A 222 -6.18 -11.64 13.17
CA ASP A 222 -5.33 -11.97 14.32
C ASP A 222 -3.88 -11.48 14.19
N PHE A 223 -3.58 -10.62 13.21
CA PHE A 223 -2.23 -10.07 13.04
C PHE A 223 -1.76 -9.31 14.29
N ASP A 224 -0.62 -9.72 14.87
CA ASP A 224 -0.04 -9.07 16.05
C ASP A 224 0.82 -7.85 15.66
N TYR A 225 0.15 -6.70 15.62
CA TYR A 225 0.79 -5.41 15.32
C TYR A 225 1.84 -4.99 16.34
N ARG A 226 1.73 -5.40 17.62
CA ARG A 226 2.72 -5.04 18.65
C ARG A 226 4.01 -5.80 18.41
N LEU A 227 3.91 -7.10 18.19
CA LEU A 227 5.05 -7.92 17.83
C LEU A 227 5.70 -7.41 16.53
N PHE A 228 4.91 -6.92 15.59
CA PHE A 228 5.42 -6.32 14.35
C PHE A 228 6.28 -5.08 14.62
N ILE A 229 5.76 -4.04 15.27
CA ILE A 229 6.52 -2.79 15.47
C ILE A 229 7.79 -2.98 16.34
N ASN A 230 7.83 -4.02 17.18
CA ASN A 230 9.01 -4.37 17.98
C ASN A 230 10.11 -5.08 17.15
N ASN A 231 9.81 -5.54 15.94
CA ASN A 231 10.75 -6.26 15.07
C ASN A 231 11.04 -5.54 13.75
N PHE A 232 10.24 -4.53 13.41
CA PHE A 232 10.34 -3.73 12.19
C PHE A 232 10.37 -2.25 12.58
N SER A 233 11.52 -1.60 12.40
CA SER A 233 11.69 -0.19 12.80
C SER A 233 10.89 0.77 11.93
N ALA A 234 10.61 1.98 12.42
CA ALA A 234 9.85 2.98 11.66
C ALA A 234 10.56 3.48 10.39
N GLY A 235 11.88 3.30 10.32
CA GLY A 235 12.68 3.57 9.12
C GLY A 235 12.59 2.48 8.06
N GLU A 236 12.04 1.31 8.40
CA GLU A 236 11.81 0.25 7.41
C GLU A 236 10.61 0.59 6.52
N PRO A 237 10.68 0.25 5.22
CA PRO A 237 9.59 0.42 4.28
C PRO A 237 8.27 -0.13 4.83
N ASP A 238 7.15 0.56 4.56
CA ASP A 238 5.76 0.21 4.92
C ASP A 238 5.46 -0.20 6.38
N SER A 239 6.42 -0.08 7.30
CA SER A 239 6.20 -0.26 8.74
C SER A 239 5.19 0.77 9.26
N ARG A 240 5.34 2.02 8.79
CA ARG A 240 4.43 3.13 9.06
C ARG A 240 3.04 2.88 8.46
N THR A 241 2.96 2.31 7.25
CA THR A 241 1.69 1.90 6.64
C THR A 241 0.97 0.82 7.48
N THR A 242 1.70 -0.13 8.06
CA THR A 242 1.14 -1.15 8.95
C THR A 242 0.54 -0.53 10.22
N VAL A 243 1.23 0.44 10.82
CA VAL A 243 0.72 1.21 11.97
C VAL A 243 -0.49 2.05 11.58
N GLN A 244 -0.50 2.62 10.37
CA GLN A 244 -1.67 3.33 9.84
C GLN A 244 -2.90 2.41 9.76
N TYR A 245 -2.75 1.19 9.24
CA TYR A 245 -3.83 0.20 9.23
C TYR A 245 -4.29 -0.17 10.64
N TRP A 246 -3.35 -0.34 11.57
CA TRP A 246 -3.68 -0.62 12.96
C TRP A 246 -4.50 0.50 13.58
N ALA A 247 -4.06 1.75 13.41
CA ALA A 247 -4.73 2.92 13.95
C ALA A 247 -6.10 3.15 13.30
N ALA A 248 -6.30 2.76 12.03
CA ALA A 248 -7.62 2.78 11.40
C ALA A 248 -8.58 1.74 12.00
N LYS A 249 -8.07 0.57 12.42
CA LYS A 249 -8.85 -0.52 13.03
C LYS A 249 -9.13 -0.30 14.52
N ASP A 250 -8.09 0.03 15.29
CA ASP A 250 -8.13 0.26 16.73
C ASP A 250 -7.10 1.33 17.14
N PRO A 251 -7.49 2.62 17.14
CA PRO A 251 -6.58 3.72 17.45
C PRO A 251 -5.98 3.66 18.86
N GLU A 252 -6.72 3.20 19.86
CA GLU A 252 -6.23 3.16 21.24
C GLU A 252 -5.23 2.04 21.45
N ALA A 253 -5.46 0.86 20.84
CA ALA A 253 -4.48 -0.21 20.86
C ALA A 253 -3.18 0.20 20.15
N ALA A 254 -3.30 0.86 18.99
CA ALA A 254 -2.16 1.36 18.22
C ALA A 254 -1.35 2.41 19.00
N TRP A 255 -2.02 3.38 19.62
CA TRP A 255 -1.38 4.34 20.51
C TRP A 255 -0.66 3.65 21.66
N ALA A 256 -1.31 2.69 22.33
CA ALA A 256 -0.70 1.99 23.46
C ALA A 256 0.59 1.26 23.05
N GLY A 257 0.61 0.62 21.88
CA GLY A 257 1.81 -0.05 21.36
C GLY A 257 2.92 0.93 20.98
N VAL A 258 2.61 2.01 20.25
CA VAL A 258 3.61 3.02 19.87
C VAL A 258 4.16 3.74 21.12
N ARG A 259 3.32 4.00 22.13
CA ARG A 259 3.76 4.60 23.40
C ARG A 259 4.69 3.68 24.18
N GLU A 260 4.41 2.38 24.22
CA GLU A 260 5.29 1.39 24.84
C GLU A 260 6.66 1.37 24.12
N LEU A 261 6.65 1.35 22.79
CA LEU A 261 7.87 1.44 21.98
C LEU A 261 8.65 2.74 22.25
N ALA A 262 7.95 3.86 22.43
CA ALA A 262 8.59 5.14 22.76
C ALA A 262 9.33 5.12 24.11
N GLN A 263 8.88 4.30 25.06
CA GLN A 263 9.55 4.13 26.35
C GLN A 263 10.83 3.31 26.24
N THR A 264 10.92 2.40 25.26
CA THR A 264 12.08 1.50 25.08
C THR A 264 13.08 2.00 24.04
N GLU A 265 12.60 2.56 22.93
CA GLU A 265 13.41 2.94 21.76
C GLU A 265 13.49 4.46 21.54
N GLY A 266 12.79 5.24 22.37
CA GLY A 266 12.85 6.70 22.36
C GLY A 266 12.44 7.29 21.01
N GLN A 267 13.42 7.88 20.31
CA GLN A 267 13.18 8.72 19.13
C GLN A 267 12.53 7.99 17.95
N GLN A 268 12.71 6.67 17.82
CA GLN A 268 12.15 5.92 16.68
C GLN A 268 10.62 5.87 16.72
N ALA A 269 10.02 5.84 17.90
CA ALA A 269 8.56 5.79 18.02
C ALA A 269 7.87 7.08 17.57
N ALA A 270 8.56 8.23 17.62
CA ALA A 270 8.03 9.49 17.12
C ALA A 270 7.73 9.43 15.60
N MET A 271 8.44 8.58 14.87
CA MET A 271 8.25 8.37 13.43
C MET A 271 6.97 7.59 13.07
N TYR A 272 6.23 7.09 14.06
CA TYR A 272 4.92 6.47 13.86
C TYR A 272 3.75 7.43 14.08
N MET A 273 4.01 8.67 14.48
CA MET A 273 2.95 9.61 14.83
C MET A 273 2.17 10.06 13.60
N GLY A 274 2.85 10.24 12.46
CA GLY A 274 2.21 10.44 11.16
C GLY A 274 1.29 9.29 10.78
N ALA A 275 1.75 8.05 10.93
CA ALA A 275 0.94 6.84 10.72
C ALA A 275 -0.30 6.75 11.63
N LEU A 276 -0.14 6.99 12.95
CA LEU A 276 -1.26 7.00 13.90
C LEU A 276 -2.32 8.03 13.52
N PHE A 277 -1.88 9.25 13.18
CA PHE A 277 -2.75 10.32 12.71
C PHE A 277 -3.48 9.93 11.43
N ALA A 278 -2.74 9.49 10.40
CA ALA A 278 -3.30 9.11 9.11
C ALA A 278 -4.30 7.95 9.23
N GLY A 279 -4.04 6.97 10.10
CA GLY A 279 -4.96 5.86 10.35
C GLY A 279 -6.24 6.31 11.03
N LYS A 280 -6.13 7.16 12.06
CA LYS A 280 -7.29 7.73 12.75
C LYS A 280 -8.12 8.66 11.85
N ALA A 281 -7.47 9.33 10.89
CA ALA A 281 -8.08 10.26 9.96
C ALA A 281 -8.83 9.58 8.78
N VAL A 282 -8.75 8.25 8.64
CA VAL A 282 -9.43 7.52 7.55
C VAL A 282 -10.91 7.91 7.47
N GLY A 283 -11.35 8.25 6.25
CA GLY A 283 -12.71 8.71 5.97
C GLY A 283 -12.92 10.22 6.16
N GLY A 284 -11.86 11.04 6.08
CA GLY A 284 -11.96 12.51 6.15
C GLY A 284 -12.17 13.05 7.57
N LYS A 285 -11.51 12.42 8.56
CA LYS A 285 -11.64 12.71 9.99
C LYS A 285 -10.40 13.38 10.57
N GLU A 286 -9.66 14.14 9.78
CA GLU A 286 -8.38 14.75 10.15
C GLU A 286 -8.51 15.62 11.41
N LYS A 287 -9.59 16.42 11.49
CA LYS A 287 -9.90 17.24 12.67
C LYS A 287 -10.12 16.43 13.95
N GLU A 288 -10.82 15.31 13.86
CA GLU A 288 -11.03 14.40 15.00
C GLU A 288 -9.72 13.71 15.39
N ALA A 289 -8.93 13.32 14.39
CA ALA A 289 -7.66 12.66 14.57
C ALA A 289 -6.64 13.55 15.28
N ILE A 290 -6.52 14.83 14.90
CA ILE A 290 -5.59 15.74 15.59
C ILE A 290 -6.05 16.04 17.02
N ARG A 291 -7.35 16.25 17.26
CA ARG A 291 -7.91 16.45 18.61
C ARG A 291 -7.66 15.25 19.53
N TRP A 292 -7.69 14.05 18.96
CA TRP A 292 -7.39 12.82 19.66
C TRP A 292 -5.88 12.68 19.95
N LEU A 293 -5.02 13.06 19.01
CA LEU A 293 -3.57 12.91 19.11
C LEU A 293 -2.90 13.96 20.01
N LEU A 294 -3.34 15.22 19.98
CA LEU A 294 -2.73 16.31 20.76
C LEU A 294 -2.60 16.04 22.28
N PRO A 295 -3.65 15.61 23.01
CA PRO A 295 -3.51 15.32 24.44
C PRO A 295 -2.54 14.16 24.69
N LYS A 296 -2.43 13.21 23.75
CA LYS A 296 -1.48 12.09 23.83
C LYS A 296 -0.04 12.54 23.61
N LEU A 297 0.18 13.47 22.68
CA LEU A 297 1.50 14.09 22.47
C LEU A 297 1.97 14.92 23.67
N ALA A 298 1.04 15.44 24.48
CA ALA A 298 1.37 16.13 25.73
C ALA A 298 1.91 15.19 26.82
N GLU A 299 1.81 13.86 26.66
CA GLU A 299 2.43 12.87 27.56
C GLU A 299 3.97 12.78 27.35
N PHE A 300 4.50 13.31 26.24
CA PHE A 300 5.92 13.26 25.91
C PHE A 300 6.71 14.49 26.38
N SER A 301 8.05 14.38 26.35
CA SER A 301 8.93 15.54 26.47
C SER A 301 8.67 16.55 25.34
N GLN A 302 8.98 17.83 25.55
CA GLN A 302 8.77 18.85 24.52
C GLN A 302 9.53 18.54 23.21
N ASP A 303 10.73 17.97 23.32
CA ASP A 303 11.54 17.60 22.15
C ASP A 303 10.90 16.45 21.38
N ASP A 304 10.40 15.42 22.06
CA ASP A 304 9.74 14.28 21.41
C ASP A 304 8.39 14.67 20.80
N ARG A 305 7.63 15.52 21.49
CA ARG A 305 6.41 16.14 20.94
C ARG A 305 6.71 16.93 19.67
N ASN A 306 7.77 17.75 19.68
CA ASN A 306 8.15 18.53 18.51
C ASN A 306 8.53 17.61 17.33
N ARG A 307 9.26 16.52 17.58
CA ARG A 307 9.57 15.53 16.53
C ARG A 307 8.31 14.86 15.99
N ALA A 308 7.39 14.46 16.87
CA ALA A 308 6.12 13.85 16.47
C ALA A 308 5.28 14.79 15.58
N LEU A 309 5.24 16.08 15.91
CA LEU A 309 4.53 17.10 15.13
C LEU A 309 5.23 17.39 13.78
N ASP A 310 6.56 17.39 13.77
CA ASP A 310 7.37 17.57 12.55
C ASP A 310 7.14 16.41 11.57
N ASP A 311 6.99 15.19 12.08
CA ASP A 311 6.78 13.98 11.27
C ASP A 311 5.32 13.70 10.89
N LEU A 312 4.36 14.46 11.45
CA LEU A 312 2.92 14.23 11.31
C LEU A 312 2.43 14.08 9.85
N PHE A 313 3.10 14.75 8.90
CA PHE A 313 2.74 14.78 7.48
C PHE A 313 3.76 14.09 6.56
N ASN A 314 4.72 13.34 7.11
CA ASN A 314 5.71 12.59 6.34
C ASN A 314 5.15 11.31 5.72
N ASP A 315 4.14 10.70 6.36
CA ASP A 315 3.65 9.35 6.00
C ASP A 315 2.51 9.31 4.99
N SER A 316 2.00 10.46 4.55
CA SER A 316 0.60 10.49 4.17
C SER A 316 0.32 11.18 2.83
N TRP A 317 -0.27 10.39 1.93
CA TRP A 317 -0.71 10.80 0.59
C TRP A 317 -2.00 11.67 0.63
N GLY A 318 -2.68 11.80 1.77
CA GLY A 318 -4.00 12.47 1.90
C GLY A 318 -4.10 13.64 2.91
N PRO A 319 -3.59 13.55 4.15
CA PRO A 319 -3.78 14.55 5.21
C PRO A 319 -3.21 15.93 4.93
N ARG A 320 -2.30 16.06 3.96
CA ARG A 320 -1.78 17.38 3.56
C ARG A 320 -2.90 18.30 3.04
N MET A 321 -3.97 17.73 2.51
CA MET A 321 -5.18 18.49 2.12
C MET A 321 -5.92 19.12 3.31
N ALA A 322 -5.74 18.59 4.52
CA ALA A 322 -6.36 19.07 5.75
C ALA A 322 -5.41 19.93 6.61
N ILE A 323 -4.29 20.40 6.07
CA ILE A 323 -3.29 21.15 6.84
C ILE A 323 -3.92 22.35 7.56
N ALA A 324 -4.82 23.09 6.92
CA ALA A 324 -5.53 24.22 7.52
C ALA A 324 -6.39 23.78 8.72
N GLU A 325 -7.11 22.66 8.60
CA GLU A 325 -7.95 22.12 9.66
C GLU A 325 -7.13 21.64 10.85
N VAL A 326 -6.01 20.98 10.58
CA VAL A 326 -5.07 20.52 11.61
C VAL A 326 -4.47 21.73 12.35
N MET A 327 -3.98 22.72 11.61
CA MET A 327 -3.35 23.92 12.18
C MET A 327 -4.31 24.75 13.03
N ALA A 328 -5.60 24.78 12.69
CA ALA A 328 -6.64 25.45 13.46
C ALA A 328 -6.89 24.78 14.83
N GLU A 329 -6.61 23.49 14.97
CA GLU A 329 -6.76 22.73 16.22
C GLU A 329 -5.52 22.77 17.11
N LEU A 330 -4.38 23.23 16.59
CA LEU A 330 -3.15 23.36 17.39
C LEU A 330 -3.31 24.48 18.45
N PRO A 331 -2.96 24.22 19.72
CA PRO A 331 -3.28 25.11 20.84
C PRO A 331 -2.43 26.39 20.88
N GLY A 332 -1.28 26.42 20.22
CA GLY A 332 -0.38 27.56 20.24
C GLY A 332 0.47 27.70 18.98
N ASP A 333 1.07 28.88 18.82
CA ASP A 333 1.92 29.20 17.67
C ASP A 333 3.19 28.34 17.62
N GLU A 334 3.72 27.86 18.76
CA GLU A 334 4.89 26.99 18.77
C GLU A 334 4.64 25.65 18.06
N ASP A 335 3.52 24.97 18.36
CA ASP A 335 3.15 23.73 17.67
C ASP A 335 2.88 23.98 16.17
N ARG A 336 2.23 25.10 15.84
CA ARG A 336 1.99 25.52 14.45
C ARG A 336 3.29 25.74 13.70
N ILE A 337 4.27 26.39 14.32
CA ILE A 337 5.61 26.57 13.74
C ILE A 337 6.27 25.22 13.49
N VAL A 338 6.19 24.27 14.42
CA VAL A 338 6.77 22.93 14.26
C VAL A 338 6.13 22.19 13.10
N VAL A 339 4.80 22.16 13.04
CA VAL A 339 4.07 21.51 11.93
C VAL A 339 4.36 22.19 10.59
N ALA A 340 4.40 23.52 10.56
CA ALA A 340 4.74 24.27 9.36
C ALA A 340 6.15 23.92 8.86
N LEU A 341 7.12 23.75 9.75
CA LEU A 341 8.47 23.31 9.38
C LEU A 341 8.49 21.92 8.74
N GLY A 342 7.66 20.99 9.22
CA GLY A 342 7.56 19.63 8.66
C GLY A 342 6.99 19.58 7.23
N VAL A 343 6.13 20.55 6.86
CA VAL A 343 5.50 20.58 5.52
C VAL A 343 6.19 21.50 4.52
N ILE A 344 7.13 22.33 4.96
CA ILE A 344 7.97 23.15 4.07
C ILE A 344 9.04 22.24 3.44
N ASN A 345 8.86 21.94 2.16
CA ASN A 345 9.83 21.19 1.37
C ASN A 345 10.13 21.97 0.08
N PRO A 346 11.26 22.69 0.00
CA PRO A 346 11.57 23.52 -1.17
C PRO A 346 12.02 22.70 -2.40
N ASN A 347 12.32 21.41 -2.22
CA ASN A 347 12.58 20.47 -3.31
C ASN A 347 11.30 19.97 -3.98
N GLY A 348 10.13 20.24 -3.39
CA GLY A 348 8.82 19.89 -3.94
C GLY A 348 7.90 21.10 -4.11
N ALA A 349 6.95 21.01 -5.05
CA ALA A 349 5.83 21.93 -5.09
C ALA A 349 4.83 21.53 -3.99
N SER A 350 4.99 22.07 -2.78
CA SER A 350 4.07 21.83 -1.66
C SER A 350 3.11 23.01 -1.50
N PRO A 351 1.89 22.98 -2.09
CA PRO A 351 0.90 24.05 -1.87
C PRO A 351 0.52 24.20 -0.38
N TRP A 352 0.79 23.17 0.42
CA TRP A 352 0.52 23.10 1.85
C TRP A 352 1.44 23.96 2.70
N ALA A 353 2.65 24.25 2.22
CA ALA A 353 3.62 25.08 2.94
C ALA A 353 3.08 26.51 3.18
N LEU A 354 2.47 27.09 2.15
CA LEU A 354 1.87 28.42 2.24
C LEU A 354 0.67 28.44 3.20
N GLU A 355 -0.18 27.42 3.14
CA GLU A 355 -1.35 27.30 4.01
C GLU A 355 -0.97 27.13 5.49
N ALA A 356 0.04 26.31 5.76
CA ALA A 356 0.59 26.17 7.11
C ALA A 356 1.17 27.50 7.62
N LEU A 357 1.94 28.21 6.80
CA LEU A 357 2.50 29.52 7.18
C LEU A 357 1.40 30.55 7.44
N ARG A 358 0.33 30.59 6.61
CA ARG A 358 -0.83 31.48 6.83
C ARG A 358 -1.57 31.19 8.12
N SER A 359 -1.53 29.95 8.59
CA SER A 359 -2.17 29.53 9.84
C SER A 359 -1.37 29.93 11.09
N ILE A 360 -0.13 30.41 10.95
CA ILE A 360 0.64 30.97 12.06
C ILE A 360 0.10 32.37 12.38
N GLY A 361 -0.33 32.59 13.63
CA GLY A 361 -1.09 33.77 14.03
C GLY A 361 -0.33 35.11 13.99
N SER A 362 0.98 35.09 13.72
CA SER A 362 1.81 36.29 13.71
C SER A 362 2.81 36.33 12.54
N PRO A 363 3.06 37.51 11.93
CA PRO A 363 4.13 37.68 10.93
C PRO A 363 5.51 37.29 11.47
N ALA A 364 5.80 37.59 12.74
CA ALA A 364 7.05 37.20 13.39
C ALA A 364 7.23 35.67 13.42
N GLY A 365 6.15 34.92 13.70
CA GLY A 365 6.16 33.46 13.64
C GLY A 365 6.39 32.92 12.23
N GLN A 366 5.78 33.54 11.21
CA GLN A 366 6.00 33.18 9.80
C GLN A 366 7.47 33.37 9.40
N VAL A 367 8.05 34.52 9.73
CA VAL A 367 9.47 34.83 9.45
C VAL A 367 10.40 33.87 10.19
N SER A 368 10.13 33.62 11.48
CA SER A 368 10.90 32.67 12.29
C SER A 368 10.88 31.25 11.69
N THR A 369 9.71 30.81 11.20
CA THR A 369 9.54 29.50 10.55
C THR A 369 10.37 29.41 9.28
N LEU A 370 10.30 30.43 8.40
CA LEU A 370 11.09 30.45 7.17
C LEU A 370 12.59 30.45 7.46
N LEU A 371 13.08 31.26 8.39
CA LEU A 371 14.49 31.28 8.79
C LEU A 371 14.97 29.93 9.34
N ARG A 372 14.15 29.29 10.18
CA ARG A 372 14.42 27.94 10.71
C ARG A 372 14.46 26.90 9.59
N SER A 373 13.54 26.98 8.63
CA SER A 373 13.51 26.09 7.45
C SER A 373 14.78 26.21 6.62
N VAL A 374 15.20 27.44 6.29
CA VAL A 374 16.47 27.69 5.58
C VAL A 374 17.65 27.13 6.37
N SER A 375 17.65 27.30 7.70
CA SER A 375 18.75 26.84 8.57
C SER A 375 18.88 25.32 8.65
N ARG A 376 17.79 24.56 8.43
CA ARG A 376 17.77 23.09 8.42
C ARG A 376 18.45 22.49 7.19
N HIS A 377 18.67 23.26 6.14
CA HIS A 377 19.29 22.75 4.91
C HIS A 377 20.79 22.47 5.15
N ALA A 378 21.21 21.27 4.78
CA ALA A 378 22.61 20.86 4.78
C ALA A 378 23.23 21.20 3.41
N GLY A 379 24.19 22.11 3.41
CA GLY A 379 24.90 22.53 2.18
C GLY A 379 24.28 23.73 1.48
N ASP A 380 24.63 23.87 0.21
CA ASP A 380 24.33 25.06 -0.58
C ASP A 380 22.87 25.10 -1.03
N VAL A 381 22.24 26.27 -0.90
CA VAL A 381 20.86 26.46 -1.35
C VAL A 381 20.84 26.65 -2.86
N SER A 382 20.11 25.79 -3.56
CA SER A 382 19.93 25.82 -5.01
C SER A 382 19.04 26.98 -5.48
N SER A 383 19.16 27.34 -6.75
CA SER A 383 18.27 28.34 -7.38
C SER A 383 16.79 27.97 -7.33
N GLN A 384 16.45 26.68 -7.25
CA GLN A 384 15.07 26.23 -7.08
C GLN A 384 14.55 26.58 -5.69
N GLU A 385 15.34 26.29 -4.65
CA GLU A 385 14.97 26.57 -3.27
C GLU A 385 14.88 28.07 -3.02
N ILE A 386 15.81 28.88 -3.55
CA ILE A 386 15.72 30.35 -3.50
C ILE A 386 14.38 30.81 -4.08
N ARG A 387 14.01 30.38 -5.29
CA ARG A 387 12.72 30.74 -5.90
C ARG A 387 11.53 30.30 -5.04
N PHE A 388 11.58 29.11 -4.45
CA PHE A 388 10.53 28.63 -3.56
C PHE A 388 10.33 29.57 -2.36
N TYR A 389 11.40 29.94 -1.67
CA TYR A 389 11.30 30.86 -0.52
C TYR A 389 10.87 32.27 -0.95
N THR A 390 11.39 32.80 -2.06
CA THR A 390 10.95 34.09 -2.61
C THR A 390 9.44 34.09 -2.88
N ASN A 391 8.91 33.04 -3.51
CA ASN A 391 7.48 32.93 -3.78
C ASN A 391 6.65 32.89 -2.49
N LEU A 392 7.10 32.16 -1.45
CA LEU A 392 6.41 32.15 -0.17
C LEU A 392 6.38 33.54 0.49
N MET A 393 7.50 34.28 0.44
CA MET A 393 7.57 35.65 0.98
C MET A 393 6.67 36.64 0.23
N ASP A 394 6.50 36.43 -1.07
CA ASP A 394 5.57 37.18 -1.92
C ASP A 394 4.11 36.89 -1.60
N GLU A 395 3.75 35.60 -1.53
CA GLU A 395 2.40 35.14 -1.22
C GLU A 395 1.94 35.48 0.21
N LEU A 396 2.87 35.54 1.15
CA LEU A 396 2.64 35.99 2.53
C LEU A 396 2.67 37.52 2.67
N ARG A 397 3.11 38.24 1.62
CA ARG A 397 3.27 39.71 1.62
C ARG A 397 4.13 40.22 2.78
N LEU A 398 5.24 39.52 3.06
CA LEU A 398 6.12 39.88 4.16
C LEU A 398 6.71 41.30 3.96
N PRO A 399 6.88 42.10 5.03
CA PRO A 399 7.55 43.39 4.96
C PRO A 399 8.97 43.27 4.39
N ARG A 400 9.43 44.33 3.72
CA ARG A 400 10.76 44.36 3.10
C ARG A 400 11.89 44.00 4.07
N GLU A 401 11.85 44.51 5.29
CA GLU A 401 12.86 44.24 6.31
C GLU A 401 12.96 42.75 6.66
N ASP A 402 11.83 42.04 6.70
CA ASP A 402 11.79 40.63 7.03
C ASP A 402 12.22 39.75 5.86
N ARG A 403 11.91 40.18 4.62
CA ARG A 403 12.45 39.56 3.41
C ARG A 403 13.96 39.64 3.37
N GLU A 404 14.52 40.81 3.66
CA GLU A 404 15.97 41.04 3.68
C GLU A 404 16.68 40.12 4.71
N LYS A 405 16.03 39.80 5.84
CA LYS A 405 16.56 38.82 6.81
C LYS A 405 16.61 37.40 6.24
N ILE A 406 15.54 36.96 5.58
CA ILE A 406 15.46 35.62 4.98
C ILE A 406 16.43 35.49 3.80
N ASP A 407 16.46 36.50 2.92
CA ASP A 407 17.40 36.57 1.81
C ASP A 407 18.85 36.52 2.29
N ALA A 408 19.19 37.25 3.36
CA ALA A 408 20.53 37.21 3.93
C ALA A 408 20.95 35.80 4.40
N GLU A 409 20.03 35.03 5.00
CA GLU A 409 20.32 33.65 5.41
C GLU A 409 20.40 32.71 4.20
N LEU A 410 19.56 32.89 3.18
CA LEU A 410 19.67 32.15 1.90
C LEU A 410 21.03 32.40 1.23
N TRP A 411 21.46 33.66 1.14
CA TRP A 411 22.75 34.06 0.56
C TRP A 411 23.95 33.54 1.33
N LYS A 412 23.85 33.48 2.66
CA LYS A 412 24.89 32.90 3.51
C LYS A 412 25.09 31.41 3.24
N ARG A 413 24.05 30.71 2.82
CA ARG A 413 24.09 29.28 2.50
C ARG A 413 24.40 29.01 1.03
N GLY A 414 24.11 29.91 0.09
CA GLY A 414 24.42 29.72 -1.34
C GLY A 414 25.89 29.98 -1.74
N ARG A 415 26.81 30.07 -0.78
CA ARG A 415 28.26 30.25 -0.99
C ARG A 415 29.01 29.11 -0.34
#